data_AF-A0A9P7C8R2-F1
#
_entry.id   AF-A0A9P7C8R2-F1
#
_cell.length_a   1.000
_cell.length_b   1.000
_cell.length_c   1.000
_cell.angle_alpha   90.00
_cell.angle_beta   90.00
_cell.angle_gamma   90.00
#
_symmetry.space_group_name_H-M   'P 1'
#
loop_
_entity.id
_entity.type
_entity.pdbx_description
1 polymer ?
#
loop_
_entity_poly.entity_id
_entity_poly.type
_entity_poly.pdbx_seq_one_letter_code
_entity_poly.pdbx_strand_id
1 'polypeptide(L)'
;MTGPDAPFLRTLCSLRWLAVGGQAATILVATWVLGLPLPQLPLWAGVAVLALFNVYTQLRPEAADTAPLTAFGHILVDVIILTWMVGWSGGMANPFSSLFLILIALAAFALPLRWALAVALACLLGYASSGIFGQPLPDGYFRAQDLNLWGVVANFLISAAVVLAFSTRLALALRQRVSAIGAHAAAFSGIDQAAG
;
A
#
# COMPACT_ATOMS: atom_id res chain seq x y z
N MET A 1 -25.31 -0.12 6.65
CA MET A 1 -23.90 -0.28 6.24
C MET A 1 -23.86 -0.91 4.86
N THR A 2 -23.99 -0.13 3.79
CA THR A 2 -24.01 -0.63 2.39
C THR A 2 -23.49 0.45 1.46
N GLY A 3 -22.24 0.88 1.67
CA GLY A 3 -21.52 1.78 0.76
C GLY A 3 -20.39 1.03 0.05
N PRO A 4 -20.17 1.22 -1.26
CA PRO A 4 -19.12 0.58 -2.05
C PRO A 4 -17.67 0.78 -1.56
N ASP A 5 -17.45 1.56 -0.51
CA ASP A 5 -16.14 2.05 -0.04
C ASP A 5 -15.53 1.25 1.11
N ALA A 6 -16.36 0.54 1.89
CA ALA A 6 -15.91 -0.29 3.02
C ALA A 6 -14.92 -1.44 2.67
N PRO A 7 -15.00 -2.10 1.50
CA PRO A 7 -14.04 -3.16 1.12
C PRO A 7 -12.63 -2.63 0.83
N PHE A 8 -12.53 -1.41 0.32
CA PHE A 8 -11.27 -0.81 -0.08
C PHE A 8 -10.44 -0.38 1.13
N LEU A 9 -11.07 0.31 2.09
CA LEU A 9 -10.40 0.73 3.33
C LEU A 9 -9.93 -0.45 4.18
N ARG A 10 -10.72 -1.54 4.23
CA ARG A 10 -10.26 -2.81 4.83
C ARG A 10 -9.05 -3.38 4.13
N THR A 11 -8.97 -3.25 2.81
CA THR A 11 -7.82 -3.72 2.03
C THR A 11 -6.59 -2.85 2.29
N LEU A 12 -6.72 -1.53 2.36
CA LEU A 12 -5.64 -0.63 2.78
C LEU A 12 -5.14 -0.96 4.19
N CYS A 13 -6.04 -1.18 5.14
CA CYS A 13 -5.67 -1.54 6.51
C CYS A 13 -4.94 -2.90 6.58
N SER A 14 -5.38 -3.89 5.79
CA SER A 14 -4.69 -5.18 5.66
C SER A 14 -3.31 -5.04 5.03
N LEU A 15 -3.17 -4.19 4.01
CA LEU A 15 -1.88 -3.91 3.36
C LEU A 15 -0.93 -3.16 4.30
N ARG A 16 -1.45 -2.31 5.19
CA ARG A 16 -0.65 -1.63 6.21
C ARG A 16 -0.10 -2.55 7.26
N TRP A 17 -0.89 -3.52 7.74
CA TRP A 17 -0.35 -4.55 8.64
C TRP A 17 0.72 -5.41 7.95
N LEU A 18 0.52 -5.72 6.67
CA LEU A 18 1.54 -6.39 5.87
C LEU A 18 2.81 -5.52 5.73
N ALA A 19 2.65 -4.21 5.50
CA ALA A 19 3.75 -3.26 5.40
C ALA A 19 4.49 -3.10 6.74
N VAL A 20 3.79 -2.96 7.86
CA VAL A 20 4.39 -2.90 9.21
C VAL A 20 5.19 -4.18 9.50
N GLY A 21 4.59 -5.35 9.26
CA GLY A 21 5.26 -6.63 9.46
C GLY A 21 6.46 -6.82 8.55
N GLY A 22 6.30 -6.48 7.26
CA GLY A 22 7.37 -6.55 6.27
C GLY A 22 8.51 -5.58 6.56
N GLN A 23 8.22 -4.34 6.93
CA GLN A 23 9.21 -3.33 7.33
C GLN A 23 9.97 -3.77 8.57
N ALA A 24 9.27 -4.24 9.61
CA ALA A 24 9.91 -4.75 10.83
C ALA A 24 10.82 -5.96 10.53
N ALA A 25 10.34 -6.92 9.74
CA ALA A 25 11.12 -8.08 9.32
C ALA A 25 12.35 -7.66 8.50
N THR A 26 12.19 -6.75 7.55
CA THR A 26 13.30 -6.22 6.73
C THR A 26 14.33 -5.50 7.59
N ILE A 27 13.93 -4.67 8.55
CA ILE A 27 14.85 -4.00 9.47
C ILE A 27 15.64 -5.05 10.28
N LEU A 28 14.96 -6.06 10.82
CA LEU A 28 15.61 -7.13 11.59
C LEU A 28 16.60 -7.93 10.74
N VAL A 29 16.20 -8.35 9.54
CA VAL A 29 17.09 -9.09 8.62
C VAL A 29 18.28 -8.21 8.21
N ALA A 30 18.04 -6.95 7.85
CA ALA A 30 19.08 -6.01 7.44
C ALA A 30 20.12 -5.77 8.55
N THR A 31 19.68 -5.68 9.81
CA THR A 31 20.56 -5.37 10.94
C THR A 31 21.22 -6.61 11.53
N TRP A 32 20.49 -7.71 11.71
CA TRP A 32 20.98 -8.92 12.39
C TRP A 32 21.59 -9.95 11.44
N VAL A 33 21.02 -10.13 10.25
CA VAL A 33 21.49 -11.14 9.29
C VAL A 33 22.54 -10.55 8.35
N LEU A 34 22.29 -9.33 7.87
CA LEU A 34 23.14 -8.67 6.88
C LEU A 34 24.17 -7.72 7.51
N GLY A 35 24.02 -7.41 8.80
CA GLY A 35 24.96 -6.59 9.57
C GLY A 35 25.07 -5.15 9.10
N LEU A 36 24.08 -4.64 8.38
CA LEU A 36 24.13 -3.28 7.86
C LEU A 36 24.02 -2.28 9.03
N PRO A 37 24.96 -1.33 9.16
CA PRO A 37 24.91 -0.28 10.17
C PRO A 37 23.88 0.79 9.78
N LEU A 38 22.63 0.37 9.63
CA LEU A 38 21.50 1.26 9.36
C LEU A 38 21.11 2.01 10.63
N PRO A 39 20.70 3.28 10.52
CA PRO A 39 20.18 4.03 11.66
C PRO A 39 18.83 3.44 12.08
N GLN A 40 18.86 2.58 13.10
CA GLN A 40 17.69 1.80 13.54
C GLN A 40 16.59 2.69 14.12
N LEU A 41 16.97 3.77 14.80
CA LEU A 41 16.05 4.67 15.48
C LEU A 41 15.05 5.35 14.51
N PRO A 42 15.47 6.00 13.41
CA PRO A 42 14.53 6.56 12.44
C PRO A 42 13.72 5.49 11.69
N LEU A 43 14.24 4.28 11.49
CA LEU A 43 13.53 3.19 10.82
C LEU A 43 12.40 2.64 11.69
N TRP A 44 12.69 2.31 12.96
CA TRP A 44 11.67 1.87 13.91
C TRP A 44 10.65 2.96 14.24
N ALA A 45 11.07 4.23 14.26
CA ALA A 45 10.14 5.36 14.40
C ALA A 45 9.11 5.38 13.25
N GLY A 46 9.54 5.15 12.00
CA GLY A 46 8.63 5.04 10.86
C GLY A 46 7.63 3.90 11.02
N VAL A 47 8.09 2.71 11.42
CA VAL A 47 7.21 1.55 11.68
C VAL A 47 6.22 1.83 12.81
N ALA A 48 6.68 2.45 13.90
CA ALA A 48 5.83 2.80 15.04
C ALA A 48 4.76 3.83 14.66
N VAL A 49 5.11 4.86 13.88
CA VAL A 49 4.15 5.85 13.36
C VAL A 49 3.12 5.19 12.45
N LEU A 50 3.56 4.29 11.55
CA LEU A 50 2.64 3.54 10.68
C LEU A 50 1.67 2.68 11.49
N ALA A 51 2.18 1.96 12.50
CA ALA A 51 1.37 1.12 13.38
C ALA A 51 0.39 1.95 14.21
N LEU A 52 0.82 3.06 14.79
CA LEU A 52 -0.04 3.95 15.57
C LEU A 52 -1.13 4.60 14.71
N PHE A 53 -0.77 5.08 13.51
CA PHE A 53 -1.74 5.62 12.57
C PHE A 53 -2.78 4.56 12.19
N ASN A 54 -2.34 3.32 11.96
CA ASN A 54 -3.23 2.21 11.63
C ASN A 54 -4.18 1.85 12.78
N VAL A 55 -3.70 1.85 14.03
CA VAL A 55 -4.55 1.65 15.22
C VAL A 55 -5.55 2.80 15.36
N TYR A 56 -5.10 4.05 15.22
CA TYR A 56 -5.97 5.23 15.28
C TYR A 56 -7.09 5.16 14.22
N THR A 57 -6.77 4.77 12.98
CA THR A 57 -7.77 4.61 11.92
C THR A 57 -8.77 3.49 12.18
N GLN A 58 -8.40 2.44 12.92
CA GLN A 58 -9.32 1.37 13.30
C GLN A 58 -10.24 1.75 14.47
N LEU A 59 -9.76 2.61 15.38
CA LEU A 59 -10.52 3.08 16.52
C LEU A 59 -11.52 4.19 16.19
N ARG A 60 -11.34 4.88 15.05
CA ARG A 60 -12.24 5.95 14.60
C ARG A 60 -13.40 5.34 13.80
N PRO A 61 -14.67 5.47 14.27
CA PRO A 61 -15.81 5.14 13.43
C PRO A 61 -15.90 6.17 12.29
N GLU A 62 -15.80 5.72 11.04
CA GLU A 62 -15.93 6.62 9.90
C GLU A 62 -17.37 7.08 9.68
N ALA A 63 -17.53 8.38 9.39
CA ALA A 63 -18.74 8.94 8.82
C ALA A 63 -18.78 8.64 7.31
N ALA A 64 -19.92 8.15 6.83
CA ALA A 64 -20.11 7.58 5.49
C ALA A 64 -19.84 8.54 4.30
N ASP A 65 -19.72 9.86 4.52
CA ASP A 65 -19.64 10.88 3.47
C ASP A 65 -18.23 11.25 2.98
N THR A 66 -17.15 10.70 3.58
CA THR A 66 -15.76 11.14 3.32
C THR A 66 -14.86 10.13 2.61
N ALA A 67 -15.44 9.06 2.04
CA ALA A 67 -14.72 7.88 1.56
C ALA A 67 -13.49 8.14 0.62
N PRO A 68 -13.56 9.01 -0.42
CA PRO A 68 -12.42 9.24 -1.31
C PRO A 68 -11.30 10.05 -0.66
N LEU A 69 -11.67 10.98 0.23
CA LEU A 69 -10.72 11.86 0.92
C LEU A 69 -9.96 11.09 2.00
N THR A 70 -10.67 10.22 2.76
CA THR A 70 -10.02 9.37 3.76
C THR A 70 -9.06 8.37 3.09
N ALA A 71 -9.50 7.74 1.99
CA ALA A 71 -8.67 6.87 1.17
C ALA A 71 -7.38 7.56 0.69
N PHE A 72 -7.50 8.79 0.16
CA PHE A 72 -6.35 9.58 -0.26
C PHE A 72 -5.39 9.87 0.90
N GLY A 73 -5.92 10.32 2.05
CA GLY A 73 -5.11 10.60 3.24
C GLY A 73 -4.36 9.38 3.74
N HIS A 74 -4.97 8.19 3.68
CA HIS A 74 -4.30 6.95 4.05
C HIS A 74 -3.13 6.64 3.12
N ILE A 75 -3.34 6.67 1.81
CA ILE A 75 -2.27 6.39 0.85
C ILE A 75 -1.14 7.42 0.99
N LEU A 76 -1.46 8.69 1.23
CA LEU A 76 -0.46 9.73 1.42
C LEU A 76 0.45 9.46 2.63
N VAL A 77 -0.12 9.00 3.75
CA VAL A 77 0.67 8.59 4.92
C VAL A 77 1.61 7.43 4.59
N ASP A 78 1.13 6.45 3.82
CA ASP A 78 1.95 5.30 3.42
C ASP A 78 3.11 5.75 2.51
N VAL A 79 2.86 6.70 1.60
CA VAL A 79 3.89 7.33 0.75
C VAL A 79 4.93 8.05 1.59
N ILE A 80 4.52 8.87 2.56
CA ILE A 80 5.45 9.64 3.41
C ILE A 80 6.35 8.69 4.21
N ILE A 81 5.78 7.65 4.80
CA ILE A 81 6.54 6.68 5.61
C ILE A 81 7.48 5.87 4.72
N LEU A 82 7.03 5.47 3.52
CA LEU A 82 7.89 4.80 2.55
C LEU A 82 9.05 5.70 2.10
N THR A 83 8.81 6.98 1.82
CA THR A 83 9.84 7.98 1.50
C THR A 83 10.86 8.12 2.62
N TRP A 84 10.38 8.21 3.86
CA TRP A 84 11.25 8.26 5.03
C TRP A 84 12.13 7.02 5.10
N MET A 85 11.54 5.83 5.05
CA MET A 85 12.29 4.58 5.18
C MET A 85 13.30 4.38 4.05
N VAL A 86 12.89 4.60 2.79
CA VAL A 86 13.78 4.45 1.63
C VAL A 86 14.92 5.47 1.69
N GLY A 87 14.65 6.72 2.12
CA GLY A 87 15.68 7.74 2.27
C GLY A 87 16.76 7.36 3.28
N TRP A 88 16.36 6.76 4.40
CA TRP A 88 17.29 6.30 5.44
C TRP A 88 17.95 4.94 5.16
N SER A 89 17.53 4.23 4.11
CA SER A 89 17.99 2.86 3.81
C SER A 89 18.63 2.72 2.43
N GLY A 90 19.16 3.80 1.85
CA GLY A 90 19.92 3.74 0.60
C GLY A 90 19.35 4.53 -0.58
N GLY A 91 18.23 5.23 -0.39
CA GLY A 91 17.61 6.06 -1.42
C GLY A 91 17.25 5.29 -2.69
N MET A 92 17.71 5.77 -3.85
CA MET A 92 17.42 5.15 -5.16
C MET A 92 18.02 3.75 -5.33
N ALA A 93 19.12 3.45 -4.64
CA ALA A 93 19.75 2.13 -4.70
C ALA A 93 19.00 1.08 -3.86
N ASN A 94 17.99 1.50 -3.08
CA ASN A 94 17.19 0.59 -2.29
C ASN A 94 16.20 -0.19 -3.20
N PRO A 95 16.19 -1.52 -3.15
CA PRO A 95 15.35 -2.36 -4.00
C PRO A 95 13.84 -2.19 -3.73
N PHE A 96 13.47 -1.75 -2.53
CA PHE A 96 12.08 -1.47 -2.14
C PHE A 96 11.57 -0.11 -2.62
N SER A 97 12.41 0.71 -3.27
CA SER A 97 11.94 1.96 -3.88
C SER A 97 10.87 1.72 -4.95
N SER A 98 10.86 0.56 -5.60
CA SER A 98 9.79 0.19 -6.53
C SER A 98 8.41 0.00 -5.89
N LEU A 99 8.31 -0.09 -4.55
CA LEU A 99 7.03 -0.08 -3.84
C LEU A 99 6.23 1.22 -4.05
N PHE A 100 6.88 2.35 -4.40
CA PHE A 100 6.17 3.57 -4.80
C PHE A 100 5.23 3.31 -5.97
N LEU A 101 5.65 2.52 -6.97
CA LEU A 101 4.82 2.20 -8.14
C LEU A 101 3.59 1.37 -7.76
N ILE A 102 3.70 0.51 -6.75
CA ILE A 102 2.58 -0.28 -6.25
C ILE A 102 1.53 0.61 -5.60
N LEU A 103 1.96 1.61 -4.82
CA LEU A 103 1.05 2.60 -4.23
C LEU A 103 0.34 3.42 -5.32
N ILE A 104 1.06 3.78 -6.39
CA ILE A 104 0.47 4.45 -7.56
C ILE A 104 -0.58 3.56 -8.21
N ALA A 105 -0.25 2.28 -8.46
CA ALA A 105 -1.16 1.33 -9.08
C ALA A 105 -2.42 1.12 -8.21
N LEU A 106 -2.25 0.92 -6.91
CA LEU A 106 -3.35 0.81 -5.94
C LEU A 106 -4.25 2.05 -5.96
N ALA A 107 -3.66 3.25 -5.95
CA ALA A 107 -4.42 4.48 -6.01
C ALA A 107 -5.17 4.63 -7.34
N ALA A 108 -4.55 4.25 -8.46
CA ALA A 108 -5.17 4.28 -9.78
C ALA A 108 -6.38 3.34 -9.89
N PHE A 109 -6.33 2.17 -9.24
CA PHE A 109 -7.46 1.24 -9.25
C PHE A 109 -8.60 1.63 -8.31
N ALA A 110 -8.28 2.35 -7.23
CA ALA A 110 -9.25 2.56 -6.15
C ALA A 110 -9.80 3.97 -6.05
N LEU A 111 -9.10 4.98 -6.58
CA LEU A 111 -9.51 6.37 -6.48
C LEU A 111 -9.89 6.97 -7.85
N PRO A 112 -10.76 7.99 -7.86
CA PRO A 112 -11.02 8.78 -9.07
C PRO A 112 -9.71 9.40 -9.61
N LEU A 113 -9.62 9.55 -10.92
CA LEU A 113 -8.41 9.98 -11.65
C LEU A 113 -7.68 11.17 -11.00
N ARG A 114 -8.41 12.21 -10.57
CA ARG A 114 -7.85 13.40 -9.89
C ARG A 114 -7.03 13.07 -8.64
N TRP A 115 -7.51 12.15 -7.82
CA TRP A 115 -6.85 11.76 -6.57
C TRP A 115 -5.74 10.74 -6.83
N ALA A 116 -5.92 9.85 -7.80
CA ALA A 116 -4.87 8.96 -8.25
C ALA A 116 -3.65 9.74 -8.81
N LEU A 117 -3.89 10.80 -9.59
CA LEU A 117 -2.83 11.70 -10.06
C LEU A 117 -2.13 12.43 -8.91
N ALA A 118 -2.87 12.89 -7.90
CA ALA A 118 -2.27 13.50 -6.72
C ALA A 118 -1.38 12.52 -5.94
N VAL A 119 -1.80 11.25 -5.77
CA VAL A 119 -0.96 10.20 -5.18
C VAL A 119 0.27 9.93 -6.05
N ALA A 120 0.10 9.83 -7.37
CA ALA A 120 1.21 9.61 -8.29
C ALA A 120 2.27 10.70 -8.16
N LEU A 121 1.84 11.96 -8.12
CA LEU A 121 2.72 13.11 -7.90
C LEU A 121 3.43 13.02 -6.54
N ALA A 122 2.71 12.67 -5.47
CA ALA A 122 3.29 12.49 -4.15
C ALA A 122 4.35 11.37 -4.12
N CYS A 123 4.08 10.23 -4.75
CA CYS A 123 5.04 9.14 -4.90
C CYS A 123 6.29 9.56 -5.69
N LEU A 124 6.11 10.28 -6.79
CA LEU A 124 7.21 10.81 -7.61
C LEU A 124 8.08 11.77 -6.84
N LEU A 125 7.48 12.72 -6.13
CA LEU A 125 8.18 13.66 -5.26
C LEU A 125 8.89 12.95 -4.11
N GLY A 126 8.24 11.94 -3.51
CA GLY A 126 8.82 11.11 -2.47
C GLY A 126 10.04 10.33 -2.95
N TYR A 127 9.93 9.67 -4.10
CA TYR A 127 11.03 8.95 -4.74
C TYR A 127 12.19 9.89 -5.08
N ALA A 128 11.91 11.04 -5.70
CA ALA A 128 12.92 12.04 -6.02
C ALA A 128 13.61 12.59 -4.77
N SER A 129 12.84 12.94 -3.73
CA SER A 129 13.37 13.40 -2.44
C SER A 129 14.24 12.34 -1.79
N SER A 130 13.79 11.09 -1.80
CA SER A 130 14.56 9.96 -1.28
C SER A 130 15.85 9.72 -2.07
N GLY A 131 15.91 10.06 -3.35
CA GLY A 131 17.12 9.96 -4.15
C GLY A 131 18.11 11.09 -3.90
N ILE A 132 17.62 12.30 -3.63
CA ILE A 132 18.45 13.48 -3.35
C ILE A 132 19.00 13.44 -1.92
N PHE A 133 18.17 13.09 -0.94
CA PHE A 133 18.54 13.04 0.47
C PHE A 133 18.99 11.66 0.95
N GLY A 134 18.95 10.66 0.07
CA GLY A 134 19.29 9.27 0.39
C GLY A 134 20.76 9.13 0.75
N GLN A 135 21.03 8.59 1.95
CA GLN A 135 22.38 8.22 2.35
C GLN A 135 22.83 7.02 1.50
N PRO A 136 24.07 6.99 0.98
CA PRO A 136 24.58 5.82 0.27
C PRO A 136 24.57 4.60 1.22
N LEU A 137 24.24 3.42 0.69
CA LEU A 137 24.23 2.20 1.50
C LEU A 137 25.63 1.98 2.09
N PRO A 138 25.76 1.81 3.41
CA PRO A 138 27.03 1.41 4.01
C PRO A 138 27.39 -0.01 3.54
N ASP A 139 28.69 -0.27 3.37
CA ASP A 139 29.17 -1.63 3.13
C ASP A 139 28.85 -2.53 4.34
N GLY A 140 28.16 -3.64 4.09
CA GLY A 140 27.82 -4.66 5.09
C GLY A 140 28.67 -5.93 4.93
N TYR A 141 28.23 -7.03 5.55
CA TYR A 141 28.90 -8.34 5.40
C TYR A 141 28.86 -8.88 3.95
N PHE A 142 27.91 -8.40 3.14
CA PHE A 142 27.74 -8.77 1.75
C PHE A 142 27.98 -7.57 0.84
N ARG A 143 28.46 -7.81 -0.38
CA ARG A 143 28.62 -6.76 -1.40
C ARG A 143 27.24 -6.14 -1.68
N ALA A 144 27.20 -4.82 -1.81
CA ALA A 144 25.96 -4.08 -2.06
C ALA A 144 25.17 -4.60 -3.29
N GLN A 145 25.88 -5.14 -4.29
CA GLN A 145 25.28 -5.70 -5.50
C GLN A 145 24.49 -7.01 -5.24
N ASP A 146 25.06 -7.94 -4.47
CA ASP A 146 24.39 -9.21 -4.13
C ASP A 146 23.16 -8.93 -3.27
N LEU A 147 23.29 -7.95 -2.36
CA LEU A 147 22.20 -7.51 -1.52
C LEU A 147 21.05 -6.88 -2.33
N ASN A 148 21.39 -6.05 -3.30
CA ASN A 148 20.41 -5.45 -4.19
C ASN A 148 19.66 -6.51 -5.01
N LEU A 149 20.37 -7.51 -5.55
CA LEU A 149 19.77 -8.63 -6.29
C LEU A 149 18.73 -9.39 -5.45
N TRP A 150 19.10 -9.83 -4.24
CA TRP A 150 18.16 -10.52 -3.35
C TRP A 150 17.00 -9.63 -2.90
N GLY A 151 17.27 -8.34 -2.68
CA GLY A 151 16.23 -7.38 -2.35
C GLY A 151 15.24 -7.15 -3.49
N VAL A 152 15.69 -7.10 -4.75
CA VAL A 152 14.81 -6.98 -5.92
C VAL A 152 13.91 -8.22 -6.03
N VAL A 153 14.46 -9.42 -5.81
CA VAL A 153 13.68 -10.67 -5.80
C VAL A 153 12.62 -10.65 -4.70
N ALA A 154 13.01 -10.29 -3.46
CA ALA A 154 12.08 -10.19 -2.34
C ALA A 154 10.98 -9.16 -2.60
N ASN A 155 11.35 -7.98 -3.10
CA ASN A 155 10.42 -6.93 -3.49
C ASN A 155 9.45 -7.41 -4.56
N PHE A 156 9.92 -8.10 -5.60
CA PHE A 156 9.06 -8.62 -6.65
C PHE A 156 8.02 -9.62 -6.10
N LEU A 157 8.43 -10.54 -5.22
CA LEU A 157 7.52 -11.49 -4.59
C LEU A 157 6.44 -10.79 -3.75
N ILE A 158 6.84 -9.80 -2.95
CA ILE A 158 5.91 -8.98 -2.15
C ILE A 158 4.96 -8.23 -3.08
N SER A 159 5.49 -7.63 -4.14
CA SER A 159 4.70 -6.87 -5.13
C SER A 159 3.66 -7.75 -5.81
N ALA A 160 4.08 -8.93 -6.28
CA ALA A 160 3.19 -9.89 -6.90
C ALA A 160 2.09 -10.36 -5.94
N ALA A 161 2.43 -10.65 -4.68
CA ALA A 161 1.47 -11.03 -3.66
C ALA A 161 0.44 -9.91 -3.39
N VAL A 162 0.89 -8.67 -3.26
CA VAL A 162 0.02 -7.50 -3.05
C VAL A 162 -0.92 -7.27 -4.24
N VAL A 163 -0.39 -7.28 -5.46
CA VAL A 163 -1.17 -7.09 -6.68
C VAL A 163 -2.18 -8.22 -6.86
N LEU A 164 -1.78 -9.48 -6.61
CA LEU A 164 -2.68 -10.64 -6.71
C LEU A 164 -3.80 -10.57 -5.66
N ALA A 165 -3.47 -10.26 -4.41
CA ALA A 165 -4.46 -10.10 -3.34
C ALA A 165 -5.44 -8.96 -3.64
N PHE A 166 -4.96 -7.85 -4.20
CA PHE A 166 -5.82 -6.73 -4.59
C PHE A 166 -6.69 -7.05 -5.80
N SER A 167 -6.10 -7.61 -6.85
CA SER A 167 -6.79 -7.97 -8.10
C SER A 167 -7.91 -8.99 -7.86
N THR A 168 -7.63 -10.05 -7.08
CA THR A 168 -8.64 -11.06 -6.71
C THR A 168 -9.79 -10.45 -5.92
N ARG A 169 -9.51 -9.55 -4.97
CA ARG A 169 -10.55 -8.85 -4.20
C ARG A 169 -11.39 -7.91 -5.08
N LEU A 170 -10.76 -7.17 -5.99
CA LEU A 170 -11.47 -6.31 -6.93
C LEU A 170 -12.37 -7.14 -7.86
N ALA A 171 -11.87 -8.25 -8.39
CA ALA A 171 -12.65 -9.16 -9.23
C ALA A 171 -13.86 -9.74 -8.47
N LEU A 172 -13.69 -10.11 -7.20
CA LEU A 172 -14.79 -10.58 -6.36
C LEU A 172 -15.81 -9.47 -6.07
N ALA A 173 -15.35 -8.25 -5.76
CA ALA A 173 -16.22 -7.11 -5.52
C ALA A 173 -17.05 -6.73 -6.77
N LEU A 174 -16.44 -6.81 -7.97
CA LEU A 174 -17.15 -6.57 -9.24
C LEU A 174 -18.18 -7.66 -9.52
N ARG A 175 -17.83 -8.94 -9.31
CA ARG A 175 -18.77 -10.07 -9.50
C ARG A 175 -20.01 -9.94 -8.61
N GLN A 176 -19.83 -9.52 -7.36
CA GLN A 176 -20.95 -9.27 -6.44
C GLN A 176 -21.87 -8.14 -6.90
N ARG A 177 -21.31 -7.06 -7.49
CA ARG A 177 -22.12 -5.96 -8.04
C ARG A 177 -22.92 -6.39 -9.26
N VAL A 178 -22.30 -7.13 -10.17
CA VAL A 178 -22.96 -7.64 -11.39
C VAL A 178 -24.09 -8.62 -11.02
N SER A 179 -23.87 -9.51 -10.06
CA SER A 179 -24.93 -10.46 -9.63
C SER A 179 -26.11 -9.76 -8.96
N ALA A 180 -25.87 -8.68 -8.20
CA ALA A 180 -26.93 -7.88 -7.60
C ALA A 180 -27.81 -7.18 -8.67
N ILE A 181 -27.20 -6.61 -9.71
CA ILE A 181 -27.94 -5.99 -10.83
C ILE A 181 -28.81 -7.04 -11.56
N GLY A 182 -28.25 -8.23 -11.83
CA GLY A 182 -28.99 -9.33 -12.47
C GLY A 182 -30.18 -9.81 -11.65
N ALA A 183 -30.05 -9.89 -10.32
CA ALA A 183 -31.14 -10.27 -9.42
C ALA A 183 -32.27 -9.23 -9.41
N HIS A 184 -31.95 -7.92 -9.43
CA HIS A 184 -32.96 -6.87 -9.53
C HIS A 184 -33.69 -6.87 -10.89
N ALA A 185 -32.98 -7.14 -11.98
CA ALA A 185 -33.59 -7.25 -13.31
C ALA A 185 -34.57 -8.44 -13.42
N ALA A 186 -34.21 -9.60 -12.86
CA ALA A 186 -35.07 -10.80 -12.85
C ALA A 186 -36.32 -10.64 -11.94
N ALA A 187 -36.19 -9.90 -10.84
CA ALA A 187 -37.33 -9.60 -9.97
C ALA A 187 -38.35 -8.69 -10.67
N PHE A 188 -37.91 -7.71 -11.46
CA PHE A 188 -38.79 -6.85 -12.24
C PHE A 188 -39.53 -7.60 -13.34
N SER A 189 -38.86 -8.51 -14.06
CA SER A 189 -39.51 -9.30 -15.12
C SER A 189 -40.55 -10.29 -14.59
N GLY A 190 -40.35 -10.82 -13.38
CA GLY A 190 -41.32 -11.71 -12.74
C GLY A 190 -42.61 -11.02 -12.28
N ILE A 191 -42.53 -9.72 -11.93
CA ILE A 191 -43.70 -8.92 -11.53
C ILE A 191 -44.58 -8.59 -12.75
N ASP A 192 -43.98 -8.23 -13.88
CA ASP A 192 -44.72 -7.97 -15.13
C ASP A 192 -45.46 -9.22 -15.63
N GLN A 193 -44.87 -10.41 -15.44
CA GLN A 193 -45.48 -11.67 -15.89
C GLN A 193 -46.61 -12.17 -14.96
N ALA A 194 -46.65 -11.71 -13.71
CA ALA A 194 -47.72 -12.01 -12.76
C ALA A 194 -48.89 -11.02 -12.83
N ALA A 195 -48.71 -9.88 -13.52
CA ALA A 195 -49.70 -8.81 -13.63
C ALA A 195 -50.50 -8.81 -14.95
N GLY A 196 -50.17 -9.71 -15.90
CA GLY A 196 -50.88 -9.92 -17.17
C GLY A 196 -51.57 -11.27 -17.22
#